data_AF-V5RIX8-F1
#
_entry.id   AF-V5RIX8-F1
#
_cell.length_a   1.000
_cell.length_b   1.000
_cell.length_c   1.000
_cell.angle_alpha   90.00
_cell.angle_beta   90.00
_cell.angle_gamma   90.00
#
_symmetry.space_group_name_H-M   'P 1'
#
loop_
_entity.id
_entity.type
_entity.pdbx_description
1 polymer ?
#
loop_
_entity_poly.entity_id
_entity_poly.type
_entity_poly.pdbx_seq_one_letter_code
_entity_poly.pdbx_strand_id
1 'polypeptide(L)'
;MGYYYRRQFNFSTHSIHRIRQRLLLPNEEEFLLKEKVLDLIESSTEHFETTKYIYIKVNKKDIFLVIDIGTKTIITATPISPTKQLWLIENE
;
A
#
# COMPACT_ATOMS: atom_id res chain seq x y z
N MET A 1 11.75 -13.03 -22.46
CA MET A 1 12.34 -13.19 -21.12
C MET A 1 11.56 -12.35 -20.14
N GLY A 2 10.92 -13.03 -19.18
CA GLY A 2 9.85 -12.48 -18.36
C GLY A 2 10.37 -11.65 -17.20
N TYR A 3 10.14 -10.34 -17.26
CA TYR A 3 10.37 -9.41 -16.15
C TYR A 3 9.12 -9.19 -15.29
N TYR A 4 7.96 -9.73 -15.67
CA TYR A 4 6.69 -9.55 -14.95
C TYR A 4 6.45 -10.55 -13.81
N TYR A 5 7.48 -11.27 -13.38
CA TYR A 5 7.33 -12.40 -12.45
C TYR A 5 7.87 -12.07 -11.06
N ARG A 6 7.17 -11.20 -10.30
CA ARG A 6 6.97 -11.34 -8.83
C ARG A 6 6.23 -10.14 -8.22
N ARG A 7 4.99 -10.44 -7.83
CA ARG A 7 4.14 -9.86 -6.76
C ARG A 7 2.74 -9.57 -7.31
N GLN A 8 1.85 -10.55 -7.16
CA GLN A 8 0.45 -10.44 -7.55
C GLN A 8 -0.32 -9.59 -6.52
N PHE A 9 0.04 -8.32 -6.38
CA PHE A 9 -0.87 -7.37 -5.76
C PHE A 9 -1.73 -6.75 -6.85
N ASN A 10 -3.03 -6.95 -6.74
CA ASN A 10 -3.97 -6.33 -7.65
C ASN A 10 -4.11 -4.85 -7.29
N PHE A 11 -4.22 -3.99 -8.28
CA PHE A 11 -4.42 -2.55 -8.09
C PHE A 11 -5.81 -2.18 -8.60
N SER A 12 -6.60 -1.54 -7.74
CA SER A 12 -7.83 -0.86 -8.16
C SER A 12 -7.49 0.48 -8.81
N THR A 13 -8.27 0.92 -9.80
CA THR A 13 -8.16 2.27 -10.37
C THR A 13 -8.24 3.35 -9.28
N HIS A 14 -9.13 3.17 -8.30
CA HIS A 14 -9.24 4.07 -7.15
C HIS A 14 -7.95 4.11 -6.31
N SER A 15 -7.32 2.96 -6.10
CA SER A 15 -6.12 2.88 -5.26
C SER A 15 -4.93 3.56 -5.93
N ILE A 16 -4.78 3.42 -7.26
CA ILE A 16 -3.77 4.14 -8.06
C ILE A 16 -3.92 5.65 -7.92
N HIS A 17 -5.14 6.19 -8.07
CA HIS A 17 -5.37 7.62 -7.90
C HIS A 17 -5.02 8.12 -6.49
N ARG A 18 -5.40 7.35 -5.45
CA ARG A 18 -5.09 7.70 -4.06
C ARG A 18 -3.59 7.66 -3.79
N ILE A 19 -2.90 6.63 -4.26
CA ILE A 19 -1.45 6.49 -4.16
C ILE A 19 -0.76 7.71 -4.79
N ARG A 20 -1.15 8.08 -6.01
CA ARG A 20 -0.58 9.25 -6.71
C ARG A 20 -0.78 10.55 -5.90
N GLN A 21 -1.99 10.78 -5.40
CA GLN A 21 -2.29 11.96 -4.56
C GLN A 21 -1.49 11.99 -3.26
N ARG A 22 -1.30 10.84 -2.60
CA ARG A 22 -0.70 10.77 -1.27
C ARG A 22 0.82 10.73 -1.29
N LEU A 23 1.41 10.04 -2.28
CA LEU A 23 2.86 9.93 -2.42
C LEU A 23 3.48 11.12 -3.18
N LEU A 24 2.67 12.07 -3.65
CA LEU A 24 3.13 13.25 -4.41
C LEU A 24 4.03 12.86 -5.58
N LEU A 25 3.74 11.72 -6.21
CA LEU A 25 4.47 11.28 -7.39
C LEU A 25 4.09 12.21 -8.56
N PRO A 26 5.06 12.67 -9.37
CA PRO A 26 4.76 13.44 -10.58
C PRO A 26 3.86 12.63 -11.53
N ASN A 27 3.39 13.22 -12.64
CA ASN A 27 2.60 12.54 -13.68
C ASN A 27 3.42 11.45 -14.39
N GLU A 28 3.78 10.41 -13.64
CA GLU A 28 4.41 9.21 -14.10
C GLU A 28 3.34 8.27 -14.62
N GLU A 29 3.71 7.53 -15.66
CA GLU A 29 2.90 6.46 -16.22
C GLU A 29 2.48 5.49 -15.11
N GLU A 30 1.24 5.00 -15.18
CA GLU A 30 0.68 4.10 -14.16
C GLU A 30 1.52 2.83 -13.97
N PHE A 31 2.21 2.40 -15.02
CA PHE A 31 3.13 1.27 -14.97
C PHE A 31 4.28 1.52 -13.99
N LEU A 32 4.99 2.63 -14.16
CA LEU A 32 6.10 3.03 -13.27
C LEU A 32 5.63 3.23 -11.83
N LEU A 33 4.41 3.75 -11.66
CA LEU A 33 3.82 3.95 -10.34
C LEU A 33 3.58 2.61 -9.62
N LYS A 34 3.10 1.58 -10.35
CA LYS A 34 2.91 0.23 -9.79
C LYS A 34 4.24 -0.38 -9.37
N GLU A 35 5.29 -0.29 -10.20
CA GLU A 35 6.61 -0.81 -9.84
C GLU A 35 7.17 -0.12 -8.60
N LYS A 36 7.12 1.23 -8.54
CA LYS A 36 7.54 1.97 -7.35
C LYS A 36 6.79 1.57 -6.09
N VAL A 37 5.48 1.35 -6.18
CA VAL A 37 4.68 0.91 -5.03
C VAL A 37 5.14 -0.47 -4.56
N LEU A 38 5.44 -1.38 -5.47
CA LEU A 38 5.97 -2.70 -5.12
C LEU A 38 7.34 -2.56 -4.43
N ASP A 39 8.26 -1.78 -4.99
CA ASP A 39 9.57 -1.54 -4.38
C ASP A 39 9.45 -0.94 -2.97
N LEU A 40 8.48 -0.05 -2.77
CA LEU A 40 8.23 0.54 -1.45
C LEU A 40 7.62 -0.48 -0.47
N ILE A 41 6.79 -1.39 -0.93
CA ILE A 41 6.29 -2.50 -0.10
C ILE A 41 7.44 -3.42 0.31
N GLU A 42 8.39 -3.71 -0.59
CA GLU A 42 9.55 -4.56 -0.27
C GLU A 42 10.53 -3.91 0.69
N SER A 43 10.74 -2.59 0.56
CA SER A 43 11.61 -1.83 1.45
C SER A 43 10.96 -1.47 2.79
N SER A 44 9.64 -1.66 2.92
CA SER A 44 8.92 -1.38 4.16
C SER A 44 9.28 -2.37 5.26
N THR A 45 9.75 -1.84 6.39
CA THR A 45 10.04 -2.62 7.60
C THR A 45 8.85 -2.71 8.56
N GLU A 46 7.90 -1.77 8.48
CA GLU A 46 6.74 -1.70 9.38
C GLU A 46 5.48 -2.16 8.65
N HIS A 47 4.91 -3.28 9.08
CA HIS A 47 3.60 -3.74 8.66
C HIS A 47 2.84 -4.28 9.86
N PHE A 48 1.52 -4.18 9.81
CA PHE A 48 0.64 -4.86 10.74
C PHE A 48 -0.53 -5.45 9.98
N GLU A 49 -0.97 -6.60 10.44
CA GLU A 49 -2.08 -7.33 9.84
C GLU A 49 -3.29 -7.21 10.75
N THR A 50 -4.46 -7.36 10.16
CA THR A 50 -5.75 -7.48 10.84
C THR A 50 -6.46 -8.67 10.22
N THR A 51 -7.61 -9.08 10.75
CA THR A 51 -8.37 -10.23 10.23
C THR A 51 -8.67 -10.15 8.72
N LYS A 52 -8.79 -8.93 8.16
CA LYS A 52 -9.19 -8.71 6.75
C LYS A 52 -8.14 -7.97 5.91
N TYR A 53 -7.30 -7.15 6.55
CA TYR A 53 -6.44 -6.20 5.85
C TYR A 53 -5.00 -6.23 6.37
N ILE A 54 -4.05 -6.02 5.46
CA ILE A 54 -2.64 -5.77 5.76
C ILE A 54 -2.37 -4.28 5.56
N TYR A 55 -1.73 -3.67 6.54
CA TYR A 55 -1.30 -2.29 6.50
C TYR A 55 0.22 -2.24 6.41
N ILE A 56 0.75 -1.68 5.32
CA ILE A 56 2.19 -1.58 5.06
C ILE A 56 2.60 -0.11 5.05
N LYS A 57 3.62 0.27 5.82
CA LYS A 57 4.09 1.66 5.92
C LYS A 57 5.10 1.99 4.84
N VAL A 58 4.84 3.05 4.08
CA VAL A 58 5.52 3.23 2.78
C VAL A 58 6.39 4.50 2.74
N ASN A 59 6.23 5.41 3.69
CA ASN A 59 6.95 6.68 3.71
C ASN A 59 7.08 7.25 5.13
N LYS A 60 7.96 8.23 5.31
CA LYS A 60 8.19 9.02 6.54
C LYS A 60 6.98 9.82 7.03
N LYS A 61 5.92 9.95 6.23
CA LYS A 61 4.68 10.69 6.59
C LYS A 61 3.57 9.79 7.12
N ASP A 62 3.91 8.63 7.68
CA ASP A 62 2.95 7.65 8.23
C ASP A 62 1.82 7.28 7.24
N ILE A 63 2.20 7.10 5.97
CA ILE A 63 1.30 6.65 4.92
C ILE A 63 1.30 5.12 4.91
N PHE A 64 0.11 4.55 5.07
CA PHE A 64 -0.10 3.11 5.02
C PHE A 64 -0.84 2.72 3.75
N LEU A 65 -0.32 1.70 3.08
CA LEU A 65 -1.04 0.96 2.04
C LEU A 65 -1.91 -0.09 2.70
N VAL A 66 -3.20 -0.08 2.35
CA VAL A 66 -4.18 -1.04 2.83
C VAL A 66 -4.37 -2.09 1.75
N ILE A 67 -4.08 -3.34 2.09
CA ILE A 67 -4.15 -4.50 1.21
C ILE A 67 -5.20 -5.46 1.76
N ASP A 68 -6.11 -5.91 0.90
CA ASP A 68 -7.05 -6.98 1.23
C ASP A 68 -6.36 -8.34 1.23
N ILE A 69 -6.48 -9.12 2.31
CA ILE A 69 -5.81 -10.43 2.42
C ILE A 69 -6.41 -11.44 1.45
N GLY A 70 -7.74 -11.46 1.30
CA GLY A 70 -8.45 -12.46 0.49
C GLY A 70 -8.18 -12.32 -1.00
N THR A 71 -8.17 -11.08 -1.49
CA THR A 71 -8.02 -10.76 -2.92
C THR A 71 -6.60 -10.30 -3.28
N LYS A 72 -5.73 -10.10 -2.29
CA LYS A 72 -4.39 -9.52 -2.44
C LYS A 72 -4.44 -8.20 -3.22
N THR A 73 -5.46 -7.38 -2.97
CA THR A 73 -5.70 -6.13 -3.70
C THR A 73 -5.32 -4.94 -2.84
N ILE A 74 -4.51 -4.03 -3.37
CA ILE A 74 -4.27 -2.73 -2.75
C ILE A 74 -5.53 -1.87 -2.93
N ILE A 75 -6.22 -1.59 -1.82
CA ILE A 75 -7.48 -0.86 -1.78
C ILE A 75 -7.25 0.65 -1.78
N THR A 76 -6.30 1.13 -0.97
CA THR A 76 -6.06 2.57 -0.79
C THR A 76 -4.70 2.85 -0.15
N ALA A 77 -4.24 4.09 -0.29
CA ALA A 77 -3.16 4.67 0.50
C ALA A 77 -3.74 5.75 1.42
N THR A 78 -3.50 5.63 2.72
CA THR A 78 -4.06 6.55 3.72
C THR A 78 -3.03 6.87 4.80
N PRO A 79 -2.88 8.15 5.19
CA PRO A 79 -2.20 8.48 6.42
C PRO A 79 -3.06 8.00 7.58
N ILE A 80 -2.46 7.26 8.52
CA ILE A 80 -3.15 6.78 9.71
C ILE A 80 -2.55 7.51 10.91
N SER A 81 -3.40 8.02 11.80
CA SER A 81 -2.92 8.59 13.06
C SER A 81 -2.43 7.48 13.99
N PRO A 82 -1.41 7.72 14.83
CA PRO A 82 -0.91 6.71 15.78
C PRO A 82 -2.02 6.14 16.68
N THR A 83 -2.98 6.97 17.10
CA THR A 83 -4.15 6.56 17.88
C THR A 83 -5.04 5.56 17.15
N LYS A 84 -5.25 5.76 15.85
CA LYS A 84 -6.06 4.88 15.02
C LYS A 84 -5.31 3.60 14.67
N GLN A 85 -3.99 3.68 14.51
CA GLN A 85 -3.12 2.52 14.34
C GLN A 85 -3.17 1.61 15.57
N LEU A 86 -2.97 2.15 16.78
CA LEU A 86 -3.09 1.42 18.04
C LEU A 86 -4.48 0.76 18.18
N TRP A 87 -5.54 1.50 17.91
CA TRP A 87 -6.90 0.96 17.97
C TRP A 87 -7.12 -0.22 17.00
N LEU A 88 -6.56 -0.15 15.79
CA LEU A 88 -6.64 -1.25 14.81
C LEU A 88 -5.87 -2.50 15.24
N ILE A 89 -4.77 -2.32 15.97
CA ILE A 89 -3.96 -3.42 16.51
C ILE A 89 -4.64 -4.03 17.75
N GLU A 90 -5.28 -3.21 18.58
CA GLU A 90 -5.93 -3.67 19.83
C GLU A 90 -7.29 -4.35 19.60
N ASN A 91 -7.97 -4.09 18.47
CA ASN A 91 -9.28 -4.65 18.15
C ASN A 91 -9.22 -5.73 17.05
N GLU A 92 -8.12 -6.48 17.01
CA GLU A 92 -7.88 -7.59 16.07
C GLU A 92 -8.84 -8.79 16.24
#